data_AF-A0AAD8TME1-F1
#
_entry.id   AF-A0AAD8TME1-F1
#
_cell.length_a   1.000
_cell.length_b   1.000
_cell.length_c   1.000
_cell.angle_alpha   90.00
_cell.angle_beta   90.00
_cell.angle_gamma   90.00
#
_symmetry.space_group_name_H-M   'P 1'
#
loop_
_entity.id
_entity.type
_entity.pdbx_description
1 polymer ?
#
loop_
_entity_poly.entity_id
_entity_poly.type
_entity_poly.pdbx_seq_one_letter_code
_entity_poly.pdbx_strand_id
1 'polypeptide(L)'
;MSVGSGSLSGPDSRVETISRLAQWRIDTFGPCSYRRSDPFKLGIWNWYLSVEKSRSVYVRLFPEPGRLAKEQPPHARFLLRVSWAGPPRRSTVSPGLA
;
A
#
# COMPACT_ATOMS: atom_id res chain seq x y z
N MET A 1 -20.89 -17.53 -8.49
CA MET A 1 -19.79 -18.29 -9.12
C MET A 1 -18.73 -17.28 -9.55
N SER A 2 -17.53 -17.17 -8.99
CA SER A 2 -16.79 -17.96 -8.01
C SER A 2 -16.01 -16.98 -7.13
N VAL A 3 -15.89 -17.30 -5.84
CA VAL A 3 -15.05 -16.56 -4.89
C VAL A 3 -13.60 -16.91 -5.21
N GLY A 4 -12.88 -15.98 -5.83
CA GLY A 4 -11.45 -16.09 -6.06
C GLY A 4 -10.65 -15.61 -4.84
N SER A 5 -10.84 -16.26 -3.70
CA SER A 5 -9.96 -16.12 -2.54
C SER A 5 -8.65 -16.86 -2.81
N GLY A 6 -7.80 -16.27 -3.64
CA GLY A 6 -6.44 -16.71 -3.90
C GLY A 6 -5.47 -15.65 -3.42
N SER A 7 -4.91 -15.85 -2.21
CA SER A 7 -3.69 -15.17 -1.78
C SER A 7 -2.55 -15.66 -2.68
N LEU A 8 -2.43 -15.07 -3.86
CA LEU A 8 -1.24 -15.17 -4.70
C LEU A 8 -0.30 -14.06 -4.26
N SER A 9 0.32 -14.20 -3.09
CA SER A 9 1.46 -13.36 -2.71
C SER A 9 2.63 -13.73 -3.62
N GLY A 10 2.61 -13.20 -4.84
CA GLY A 10 3.78 -13.20 -5.71
C GLY A 10 4.90 -12.37 -5.06
N PRO A 11 6.13 -12.46 -5.57
CA PRO A 11 7.26 -11.65 -5.06
C PRO A 11 6.95 -10.15 -5.04
N ASP A 12 6.05 -9.69 -5.91
CA ASP A 12 5.54 -8.32 -6.01
C ASP A 12 4.64 -7.87 -4.84
N SER A 13 4.28 -8.73 -3.87
CA SER A 13 3.44 -8.35 -2.72
C SER A 13 4.24 -7.89 -1.50
N ARG A 14 5.54 -8.19 -1.45
CA ARG A 14 6.38 -7.92 -0.29
C ARG A 14 6.64 -6.42 -0.12
N VAL A 15 6.55 -5.94 1.12
CA VAL A 15 6.92 -4.58 1.50
C VAL A 15 8.23 -4.63 2.28
N GLU A 16 9.20 -3.85 1.84
CA GLU A 16 10.44 -3.63 2.57
C GLU A 16 10.19 -2.58 3.66
N THR A 17 10.58 -2.88 4.89
CA THR A 17 10.42 -1.95 6.01
C THR A 17 11.74 -1.67 6.70
N ILE A 18 11.88 -0.41 7.09
CA ILE A 18 12.82 0.06 8.11
C ILE A 18 12.01 0.87 9.13
N SER A 19 12.64 1.33 10.22
CA SER A 19 11.96 1.86 11.41
C SER A 19 10.79 2.84 11.16
N ARG A 20 10.88 3.72 10.15
CA ARG A 20 9.86 4.75 9.85
C ARG A 20 9.46 4.81 8.37
N LEU A 21 9.91 3.86 7.57
CA LEU A 21 9.67 3.83 6.13
C LEU A 21 9.27 2.42 5.71
N ALA A 22 8.20 2.36 4.91
CA ALA A 22 7.78 1.17 4.20
C ALA A 22 7.84 1.47 2.70
N GLN A 23 8.47 0.59 1.95
CA GLN A 23 8.63 0.69 0.51
C GLN A 23 8.06 -0.55 -0.15
N TRP A 24 7.11 -0.33 -1.05
CA TRP A 24 6.53 -1.38 -1.86
C TRP A 24 6.89 -1.18 -3.32
N ARG A 25 7.56 -2.16 -3.90
CA ARG A 25 7.92 -2.18 -5.32
C ARG A 25 7.00 -3.15 -6.06
N ILE A 26 6.44 -2.69 -7.17
CA ILE A 26 5.60 -3.48 -8.05
C ILE A 26 6.24 -3.38 -9.44
N ASP A 27 6.84 -4.45 -9.92
CA ASP A 27 7.53 -4.43 -11.22
C ASP A 27 6.52 -4.54 -12.38
N THR A 28 5.45 -5.33 -12.19
CA THR A 28 4.43 -5.56 -13.24
C THR A 28 3.06 -5.00 -12.83
N PHE A 29 2.71 -3.82 -13.36
CA PHE A 29 1.45 -3.13 -13.07
C PHE A 29 0.66 -2.77 -14.34
N GLY A 30 -0.23 -3.68 -14.75
CA GLY A 30 -1.05 -3.58 -15.96
C GLY A 30 -2.15 -2.50 -15.93
N PRO A 31 -2.89 -2.32 -17.03
CA PRO A 31 -4.10 -1.49 -17.04
C PRO A 31 -5.23 -2.15 -16.22
N CYS A 32 -6.09 -1.34 -15.58
CA CYS A 32 -7.23 -1.81 -14.79
C CYS A 32 -6.86 -2.83 -13.67
N SER A 33 -5.72 -2.63 -13.01
CA SER A 33 -5.21 -3.57 -12.01
C SER A 33 -5.41 -3.07 -10.58
N TYR A 34 -5.82 -4.00 -9.71
CA TYR A 34 -5.75 -3.86 -8.25
C TYR A 34 -4.64 -4.77 -7.72
N ARG A 35 -3.85 -4.25 -6.78
CA ARG A 35 -2.86 -5.03 -6.03
C ARG A 35 -2.97 -4.69 -4.55
N ARG A 36 -2.72 -5.69 -3.71
CA ARG A 36 -2.58 -5.55 -2.26
C ARG A 36 -1.24 -6.14 -1.82
N SER A 37 -0.58 -5.46 -0.90
CA SER A 37 0.68 -5.91 -0.31
C SER A 37 0.46 -7.00 0.73
N ASP A 38 1.54 -7.69 1.10
CA ASP A 38 1.63 -8.44 2.35
C ASP A 38 1.53 -7.48 3.55
N PRO A 39 1.12 -7.97 4.74
CA PRO A 39 1.14 -7.15 5.95
C PRO A 39 2.58 -6.75 6.28
N PHE A 40 2.74 -5.51 6.71
CA PHE A 40 4.03 -5.01 7.19
C PHE A 40 3.88 -4.20 8.46
N LYS A 41 4.88 -4.27 9.33
CA LYS A 41 4.84 -3.58 10.62
C LYS A 41 5.48 -2.19 10.51
N LEU A 42 4.78 -1.17 11.01
CA LEU A 42 5.33 0.16 11.28
C LEU A 42 4.86 0.61 12.67
N GLY A 43 5.83 0.89 13.54
CA GLY A 43 5.56 1.03 14.97
C GLY A 43 5.00 -0.28 15.54
N ILE A 44 3.91 -0.19 16.30
CA ILE A 44 3.23 -1.35 16.90
C ILE A 44 2.13 -1.95 16.02
N TRP A 45 1.81 -1.31 14.90
CA TRP A 45 0.68 -1.65 14.05
C TRP A 45 1.11 -2.45 12.82
N ASN A 46 0.30 -3.42 12.43
CA ASN A 46 0.38 -4.06 11.12
C ASN A 46 -0.42 -3.24 10.12
N TRP A 47 0.15 -3.00 8.95
CA TRP A 47 -0.41 -2.18 7.89
C TRP A 47 -0.46 -2.95 6.58
N TYR A 48 -1.37 -2.53 5.71
CA TYR A 48 -1.46 -2.96 4.32
C TYR A 48 -1.44 -1.76 3.39
N LEU A 49 -0.79 -1.92 2.25
CA LEU A 49 -0.93 -1.01 1.12
C LEU A 49 -1.79 -1.68 0.05
N SER A 50 -2.61 -0.88 -0.62
CA SER A 50 -3.23 -1.28 -1.89
C SER A 50 -3.06 -0.19 -2.93
N VAL A 51 -2.87 -0.63 -4.16
CA VAL A 51 -2.79 0.25 -5.33
C VAL A 51 -3.83 -0.21 -6.33
N GLU A 52 -4.66 0.73 -6.78
CA GLU A 52 -5.69 0.53 -7.77
C GLU A 52 -5.45 1.49 -8.93
N LYS A 53 -5.32 0.96 -10.15
CA LYS A 53 -5.13 1.77 -11.36
C LYS A 53 -6.30 1.57 -12.29
N SER A 54 -7.07 2.63 -12.48
CA SER A 54 -8.13 2.74 -13.48
C SER A 54 -7.84 3.94 -14.38
N ARG A 55 -8.62 5.02 -14.29
CA ARG A 55 -8.32 6.32 -14.92
C ARG A 55 -7.26 7.12 -14.14
N SER A 56 -7.18 6.86 -12.84
CA SER A 56 -6.21 7.43 -11.90
C SER A 56 -5.57 6.32 -11.09
N VAL A 57 -4.44 6.62 -10.45
CA VAL A 57 -3.81 5.73 -9.48
C VAL A 57 -4.30 6.10 -8.09
N TYR A 58 -4.94 5.16 -7.41
CA TYR A 58 -5.36 5.29 -6.02
C TYR A 58 -4.45 4.43 -5.16
N VAL A 59 -3.83 5.05 -4.16
CA VAL A 59 -3.02 4.35 -3.16
C VAL A 59 -3.71 4.49 -1.81
N ARG A 60 -3.96 3.37 -1.15
CA ARG A 60 -4.60 3.33 0.17
C ARG A 60 -3.68 2.62 1.16
N LEU A 61 -3.49 3.24 2.32
CA LEU A 61 -2.82 2.66 3.49
C LEU A 61 -3.88 2.44 4.56
N PHE A 62 -3.95 1.23 5.12
CA PHE A 62 -4.93 0.89 6.16
C PHE A 62 -4.34 -0.12 7.15
N PRO A 63 -4.70 -0.02 8.43
CA PRO A 63 -4.25 -0.99 9.42
C PRO A 63 -4.88 -2.35 9.18
N GLU A 64 -4.21 -3.40 9.64
CA GLU A 64 -4.79 -4.73 9.72
C GLU A 64 -6.07 -4.71 10.55
N PRO A 65 -7.21 -5.21 10.02
CA PRO A 65 -8.42 -5.34 10.79
C PRO A 65 -8.19 -6.29 11.97
N GLY A 66 -8.25 -5.77 13.19
CA GLY A 66 -8.01 -6.56 14.40
C GLY A 66 -8.71 -5.96 15.62
N ARG A 67 -8.78 -6.74 16.71
CA ARG A 67 -9.43 -6.29 17.97
C ARG A 67 -8.80 -5.00 18.48
N LEU A 68 -7.47 -4.92 18.45
CA LEU A 68 -6.73 -3.74 18.91
C LEU A 68 -7.07 -2.48 18.09
N ALA A 69 -7.17 -2.59 16.75
CA ALA A 69 -7.50 -1.45 15.89
C ALA A 69 -8.95 -0.95 16.05
N LYS A 70 -9.87 -1.80 16.54
CA LYS A 70 -11.26 -1.41 16.85
C LYS A 70 -11.36 -0.67 18.18
N GLU A 71 -10.60 -1.11 19.17
CA GLU A 71 -10.61 -0.53 20.52
C GLU A 71 -9.80 0.76 20.58
N GLN A 72 -8.64 0.77 19.92
CA GLN A 72 -7.76 1.92 19.81
C GLN A 72 -7.31 2.05 18.35
N PRO A 73 -7.91 2.94 17.55
CA PRO A 73 -7.45 3.13 16.18
C PRO A 73 -6.03 3.72 16.18
N PRO A 74 -5.18 3.38 15.19
CA PRO A 74 -3.85 3.96 15.09
C PRO A 74 -3.92 5.49 14.93
N HIS A 75 -3.29 6.23 15.83
CA HIS A 75 -2.97 7.64 15.61
C HIS A 75 -1.64 7.76 14.88
N ALA A 76 -1.70 7.94 13.55
CA ALA A 76 -0.51 8.02 12.72
C ALA A 76 -0.68 9.01 11.57
N ARG A 77 0.42 9.67 11.21
CA ARG A 77 0.52 10.54 10.04
C ARG A 77 1.55 9.93 9.08
N PHE A 78 1.16 9.78 7.83
CA PHE A 78 2.02 9.22 6.79
C PHE A 78 2.25 10.23 5.69
N LEU A 79 3.46 10.20 5.12
CA LEU A 79 3.78 10.86 3.87
C LEU A 79 3.79 9.81 2.77
N LEU A 80 2.82 9.85 1.87
CA LEU A 80 2.74 8.89 0.78
C LEU A 80 3.45 9.44 -0.45
N ARG A 81 4.44 8.69 -0.95
CA ARG A 81 5.21 9.04 -2.15
C ARG A 81 5.03 7.93 -3.18
N VAL A 82 4.67 8.31 -4.40
CA VAL A 82 4.54 7.39 -5.53
C VAL A 82 5.55 7.78 -6.60
N SER A 83 6.34 6.82 -7.06
CA SER A 83 7.28 6.97 -8.17
C SER A 83 7.06 5.85 -9.17
N TRP A 84 7.11 6.18 -10.46
CA TRP A 84 6.99 5.21 -11.56
C TRP A 84 8.19 5.33 -12.51
N ALA A 85 8.65 4.18 -13.00
CA ALA A 85 9.70 4.11 -13.99
C ALA A 85 9.11 4.26 -15.40
N GLY A 86 9.03 5.50 -15.89
CA GLY A 86 8.74 5.76 -17.30
C GLY A 86 8.67 7.26 -17.60
N PRO A 87 8.77 7.69 -18.87
CA PRO A 87 8.79 9.10 -19.22
C PRO A 87 7.41 9.77 -19.10
N PRO A 88 7.35 11.00 -18.55
CA PRO A 88 8.39 11.64 -17.72
C PRO A 88 8.43 10.98 -16.34
N ARG A 89 9.64 10.80 -15.77
CA ARG A 89 9.80 10.30 -14.39
C ARG A 89 9.09 11.27 -13.46
N ARG A 90 7.90 10.89 -12.98
CA ARG A 90 7.03 11.75 -12.16
C ARG A 90 6.91 11.13 -10.78
N SER A 91 7.27 11.91 -9.76
CA SER A 91 6.98 11.58 -8.37
C SER A 91 5.83 12.45 -7.88
N THR A 92 4.81 11.84 -7.29
CA THR A 92 3.72 12.57 -6.63
C THR A 92 3.79 12.30 -5.13
N VAL A 93 3.62 13.35 -4.34
CA VAL A 93 3.52 13.27 -2.89
C VAL A 93 2.09 13.65 -2.51
N SER A 94 1.46 12.91 -1.61
CA SER A 94 0.15 13.28 -1.06
C SER A 94 0.24 14.68 -0.44
N PRO A 95 -0.71 15.60 -0.70
CA PRO A 95 -0.72 16.89 -0.03
C PRO A 95 -0.82 16.65 1.47
N GLY A 96 0.21 17.04 2.22
CA GLY A 96 0.14 17.02 3.67
C GLY A 96 -0.82 18.13 4.10
N LEU A 97 -1.76 17.82 5.00
CA LEU A 97 -2.52 18.86 5.69
C LEU A 97 -1.50 19.70 6.46
N ALA A 98 -1.35 20.97 6.09
CA ALA A 98 -0.54 21.93 6.84
C ALA A 98 -1.09 22.09 8.25
#